data_AF-A0A6A2FDP2-F1
#
_entry.id   AF-A0A6A2FDP2-F1
#
_cell.length_a   1.000
_cell.length_b   1.000
_cell.length_c   1.000
_cell.angle_alpha   90.00
_cell.angle_beta   90.00
_cell.angle_gamma   90.00
#
_symmetry.space_group_name_H-M   'P 1'
#
loop_
_entity.id
_entity.type
_entity.pdbx_description
1 polymer ?
#
loop_
_entity_poly.entity_id
_entity_poly.type
_entity_poly.pdbx_seq_one_letter_code
_entity_poly.pdbx_strand_id
1 'polypeptide(L)'
;MFLRSIIAIIAFTILATAPKLLGAFVITGQVPGVAKCYYPRVYLAAIDDLGNISGISSRLIVAQSELDSTGAFEISGDFLPADKRFYRLYFTPEKDINAHMSVGENENFVLLILNNATVVHITCYNICTSFPDFETKGMPEGNGLSTLKGWEREFYRFNNDSTSEEKRTLLRNKLLKNYRGFADSSSILLSTLVATVLLREEGYAANKDFFEAFLSRLKKELPQSPYPAQFEKLISKVQFNENGKQPTSSSYIVWFIIALILLLISAGINVYLYRKLKQRTGNQQPIENEADIISMLTIKEKQILLLVDDGLSNKEIAEKLNIELSTVKSHVSRIYQKTNIQNRSQVAKIARLLR
;
A
#
# COMPACT_ATOMS: atom_id res chain seq x y z
N MET A 1 41.44 -2.86 -59.54
CA MET A 1 40.51 -3.43 -58.53
C MET A 1 41.05 -3.28 -57.11
N PHE A 2 42.34 -3.53 -56.85
CA PHE A 2 42.96 -3.41 -55.52
C PHE A 2 43.02 -1.99 -54.93
N LEU A 3 43.12 -0.94 -55.76
CA LEU A 3 43.24 0.45 -55.25
C LEU A 3 41.94 0.98 -54.61
N ARG A 4 40.77 0.53 -55.05
CA ARG A 4 39.47 0.91 -54.46
C ARG A 4 39.22 0.23 -53.11
N SER A 5 39.70 -1.00 -52.94
CA SER A 5 39.64 -1.72 -51.67
C SER A 5 40.60 -1.13 -50.63
N ILE A 6 41.78 -0.65 -51.04
CA ILE A 6 42.73 0.01 -50.13
C ILE A 6 42.20 1.39 -49.70
N ILE A 7 41.61 2.17 -50.61
CA ILE A 7 40.98 3.45 -50.26
C ILE A 7 39.78 3.25 -49.32
N ALA A 8 38.99 2.18 -49.49
CA ALA A 8 37.90 1.85 -48.57
C ALA A 8 38.40 1.41 -47.17
N ILE A 9 39.48 0.63 -47.10
CA ILE A 9 40.09 0.20 -45.83
C ILE A 9 40.77 1.38 -45.11
N ILE A 10 41.41 2.28 -45.85
CA ILE A 10 42.02 3.52 -45.31
C ILE A 10 40.93 4.51 -44.86
N ALA A 11 39.83 4.65 -45.60
CA ALA A 11 38.68 5.46 -45.16
C ALA A 11 38.02 4.88 -43.90
N PHE A 12 37.95 3.56 -43.77
CA PHE A 12 37.40 2.88 -42.58
C PHE A 12 38.33 2.95 -41.35
N THR A 13 39.66 2.94 -41.56
CA THR A 13 40.64 3.08 -40.47
C THR A 13 40.88 4.55 -40.06
N ILE A 14 40.69 5.51 -40.97
CA ILE A 14 40.73 6.94 -40.64
C ILE A 14 39.45 7.38 -39.92
N LEU A 15 38.27 6.80 -40.21
CA LEU A 15 37.06 7.05 -39.42
C LEU A 15 37.13 6.42 -38.00
N ALA A 16 37.91 5.35 -37.81
CA ALA A 16 38.08 4.70 -36.51
C ALA A 16 39.04 5.43 -35.56
N THR A 17 39.75 6.48 -36.01
CA THR A 17 40.70 7.25 -35.18
C THR A 17 40.28 8.69 -34.91
N ALA A 18 39.14 9.14 -35.40
CA ALA A 18 38.55 10.44 -35.07
C ALA A 18 37.20 10.26 -34.35
N PRO A 19 37.23 9.98 -33.03
CA PRO A 19 36.50 10.88 -32.13
C PRO A 19 37.28 11.04 -30.82
N LYS A 20 38.34 11.84 -30.83
CA LYS A 20 39.00 12.27 -29.57
C LYS A 20 39.00 13.77 -29.36
N LEU A 21 38.63 14.57 -30.37
CA LEU A 21 38.76 16.03 -30.31
C LEU A 21 37.47 16.81 -30.09
N LEU A 22 36.30 16.18 -30.22
CA LEU A 22 35.02 16.78 -29.84
C LEU A 22 34.40 15.81 -28.83
N GLY A 23 34.06 16.29 -27.64
CA GLY A 23 33.43 15.49 -26.58
C GLY A 23 32.04 15.02 -26.98
N ALA A 24 32.00 14.08 -27.92
CA ALA A 24 30.81 13.46 -28.45
C ALA A 24 30.78 12.00 -28.01
N PHE A 25 29.65 11.58 -27.46
CA PHE A 25 29.42 10.19 -27.14
C PHE A 25 29.17 9.41 -28.43
N VAL A 26 29.53 8.12 -28.42
CA VAL A 26 29.27 7.22 -29.54
C VAL A 26 28.76 5.89 -28.98
N ILE A 27 27.56 5.50 -29.40
CA ILE A 27 26.94 4.21 -29.09
C ILE A 27 26.81 3.48 -30.41
N THR A 28 27.52 2.38 -30.55
CA THR A 28 27.37 1.48 -31.69
C THR A 28 26.79 0.16 -31.23
N GLY A 29 26.11 -0.55 -32.10
CA GLY A 29 25.75 -1.92 -31.78
C GLY A 29 25.31 -2.76 -32.95
N GLN A 30 25.24 -4.06 -32.69
CA GLN A 30 24.80 -5.07 -33.63
C GLN A 30 23.63 -5.85 -33.03
N VAL A 31 22.50 -5.87 -33.72
CA VAL A 31 21.27 -6.58 -33.32
C VAL A 31 20.80 -7.48 -34.47
N PRO A 32 21.43 -8.65 -34.63
CA PRO A 32 21.14 -9.54 -35.76
C PRO A 32 19.69 -10.01 -35.74
N GLY A 33 18.98 -9.84 -36.86
CA GLY A 33 17.61 -10.32 -37.02
C GLY A 33 16.52 -9.47 -36.38
N VAL A 34 16.83 -8.21 -36.00
CA VAL A 34 15.90 -7.29 -35.31
C VAL A 34 14.50 -7.24 -35.95
N ALA A 35 14.46 -7.23 -37.29
CA ALA A 35 13.22 -7.15 -38.07
C ALA A 35 12.26 -8.33 -37.87
N LYS A 36 12.69 -9.42 -37.25
CA LYS A 36 11.81 -10.56 -36.91
C LYS A 36 10.85 -10.24 -35.76
N CYS A 37 11.26 -9.37 -34.84
CA CYS A 37 10.59 -9.20 -33.54
C CYS A 37 10.36 -7.72 -33.19
N TYR A 38 11.14 -6.82 -33.77
CA TYR A 38 11.06 -5.39 -33.52
C TYR A 38 11.08 -4.58 -34.83
N TYR A 39 10.50 -3.39 -34.75
CA TYR A 39 10.70 -2.35 -35.74
C TYR A 39 12.20 -1.99 -35.77
N PRO A 40 12.83 -1.83 -36.96
CA PRO A 40 14.28 -1.64 -37.12
C PRO A 40 14.70 -0.21 -36.75
N ARG A 41 14.37 0.21 -35.54
CA ARG A 41 14.74 1.47 -34.94
C ARG A 41 15.07 1.26 -33.47
N VAL A 42 16.18 1.84 -33.03
CA VAL A 42 16.62 1.85 -31.65
C VAL A 42 16.41 3.25 -31.06
N TYR A 43 16.02 3.29 -29.80
CA TYR A 43 15.79 4.52 -29.06
C TYR A 43 16.70 4.60 -27.86
N LEU A 44 17.32 5.76 -27.67
CA LEU A 44 18.03 6.14 -26.46
C LEU A 44 17.14 7.07 -25.66
N ALA A 45 16.81 6.69 -24.43
CA ALA A 45 16.02 7.53 -23.52
C ALA A 45 16.76 7.76 -22.20
N ALA A 46 16.60 8.97 -21.66
CA ALA A 46 17.11 9.32 -20.34
C ALA A 46 16.29 8.64 -19.23
N ILE A 47 16.92 8.45 -18.07
CA ILE A 47 16.26 8.04 -16.83
C ILE A 47 16.33 9.21 -15.86
N ASP A 48 15.18 9.84 -15.65
CA ASP A 48 15.02 11.04 -14.82
C ASP A 48 14.54 10.71 -13.39
N ASP A 49 13.94 9.53 -13.16
CA ASP A 49 13.51 9.05 -11.85
C ASP A 49 14.13 7.69 -11.49
N LEU A 50 15.03 7.68 -10.50
CA LEU A 50 15.61 6.47 -9.91
C LEU A 50 14.56 5.56 -9.28
N GLY A 51 13.43 6.08 -8.82
CA GLY A 51 12.34 5.25 -8.29
C GLY A 51 11.67 4.38 -9.36
N ASN A 52 11.84 4.75 -10.64
CA ASN A 52 11.19 4.11 -11.78
C ASN A 52 12.17 3.86 -12.94
N ILE A 53 13.30 3.20 -12.66
CA ILE A 53 14.32 2.86 -13.66
C ILE A 53 13.73 2.11 -14.86
N SER A 54 12.74 1.25 -14.61
CA SER A 54 12.06 0.42 -15.62
C SER A 54 10.92 1.11 -16.39
N GLY A 55 10.46 2.29 -15.95
CA GLY A 55 9.31 2.96 -16.55
C GLY A 55 9.66 3.64 -17.86
N ILE A 56 9.01 3.26 -18.96
CA ILE A 56 9.26 3.80 -20.31
C ILE A 56 8.33 4.99 -20.58
N SER A 57 8.89 6.09 -21.10
CA SER A 57 8.12 7.24 -21.58
C SER A 57 8.75 7.79 -22.86
N SER A 58 7.92 7.99 -23.88
CA SER A 58 8.34 8.56 -25.17
C SER A 58 8.93 9.98 -25.03
N ARG A 59 8.52 10.71 -23.98
CA ARG A 59 9.04 12.06 -23.67
C ARG A 59 10.49 12.07 -23.22
N LEU A 60 11.02 10.93 -22.80
CA LEU A 60 12.38 10.79 -22.31
C LEU A 60 13.36 10.38 -23.42
N ILE A 61 12.89 10.16 -24.65
CA ILE A 61 13.74 9.84 -25.79
C ILE A 61 14.61 11.05 -26.12
N VAL A 62 15.92 10.85 -26.10
CA VAL A 62 16.92 11.89 -26.40
C VAL A 62 17.57 11.67 -27.77
N ALA A 63 17.57 10.44 -28.27
CA ALA A 63 18.04 10.12 -29.62
C ALA A 63 17.45 8.80 -30.15
N GLN A 64 17.55 8.60 -31.46
CA GLN A 64 17.13 7.37 -32.13
C GLN A 64 18.03 7.12 -33.34
N SER A 65 18.14 5.86 -33.75
CA SER A 65 18.79 5.46 -35.01
C SER A 65 17.99 4.36 -35.68
N GLU A 66 17.94 4.37 -37.00
CA GLU A 66 17.49 3.21 -37.77
C GLU A 66 18.59 2.15 -37.79
N LEU A 67 18.16 0.89 -37.89
CA LEU A 67 19.06 -0.25 -38.05
C LEU A 67 19.20 -0.56 -39.53
N ASP A 68 20.42 -0.83 -39.98
CA ASP A 68 20.65 -1.26 -41.35
C ASP A 68 20.17 -2.71 -41.59
N SER A 69 20.33 -3.20 -42.82
CA SER A 69 19.90 -4.56 -43.20
C SER A 69 20.64 -5.68 -42.44
N THR A 70 21.79 -5.39 -41.82
CA THR A 70 22.54 -6.33 -41.00
C THR A 70 22.12 -6.26 -39.52
N GLY A 71 21.39 -5.21 -39.13
CA GLY A 71 21.04 -4.90 -37.75
C GLY A 71 22.08 -4.04 -37.05
N ALA A 72 22.98 -3.36 -37.77
CA ALA A 72 23.91 -2.41 -37.18
C ALA A 72 23.24 -1.04 -36.96
N PHE A 73 23.65 -0.34 -35.90
CA PHE A 73 23.22 1.04 -35.62
C PHE A 73 24.34 1.87 -35.01
N GLU A 74 24.18 3.20 -35.12
CA GLU A 74 25.02 4.17 -34.45
C GLU A 74 24.16 5.32 -33.91
N ILE A 75 24.37 5.68 -32.64
CA ILE A 75 23.85 6.91 -32.05
C ILE A 75 25.05 7.70 -31.52
N SER A 76 25.25 8.90 -32.04
CA SER A 76 26.32 9.79 -31.61
C SER A 76 25.82 11.23 -31.46
N GLY A 77 26.52 12.03 -30.66
CA GLY A 77 26.18 13.43 -30.39
C GLY A 77 26.97 14.00 -29.23
N ASP A 78 26.73 15.27 -28.90
CA ASP A 78 27.46 16.04 -27.87
C ASP A 78 26.51 16.74 -26.87
N PHE A 79 25.27 16.28 -26.78
CA PHE A 79 24.23 16.88 -25.95
C PHE A 79 24.03 16.18 -24.59
N LEU A 80 24.80 15.14 -24.28
CA LEU A 80 24.71 14.50 -22.97
C LEU A 80 25.41 15.36 -21.91
N PRO A 81 24.96 15.32 -20.65
CA PRO A 81 25.65 15.99 -19.57
C PRO A 81 27.10 15.51 -19.41
N ALA A 82 27.94 16.36 -18.82
CA ALA A 82 29.33 16.02 -18.52
C ALA A 82 29.44 14.92 -17.47
N ASP A 83 28.51 14.90 -16.51
CA ASP A 83 28.38 13.85 -15.51
C ASP A 83 27.77 12.57 -16.10
N LYS A 84 28.21 11.40 -15.62
CA LYS A 84 27.67 10.11 -16.02
C LYS A 84 26.23 9.96 -15.54
N ARG A 85 25.33 9.63 -16.47
CA ARG A 85 23.91 9.40 -16.19
C ARG A 85 23.41 8.08 -16.74
N PHE A 86 22.33 7.59 -16.16
CA PHE A 86 21.61 6.42 -16.63
C PHE A 86 20.77 6.74 -17.86
N TYR A 87 20.90 5.88 -18.85
CA TYR A 87 20.08 5.86 -20.05
C TYR A 87 19.57 4.46 -20.29
N ARG A 88 18.48 4.36 -21.03
CA ARG A 88 17.97 3.09 -21.54
C ARG A 88 18.09 3.08 -23.05
N LEU A 89 18.52 1.94 -23.58
CA LEU A 89 18.49 1.66 -25.00
C LEU A 89 17.46 0.56 -25.25
N TYR A 90 16.48 0.80 -26.11
CA TYR A 90 15.38 -0.14 -26.33
C TYR A 90 14.87 -0.15 -27.76
N PHE A 91 14.12 -1.21 -28.08
CA PHE A 91 13.46 -1.42 -29.35
C PHE A 91 11.94 -1.47 -29.16
N THR A 92 11.19 -1.14 -30.20
CA THR A 92 9.72 -1.21 -30.19
C THR A 92 9.24 -2.30 -31.15
N PRO A 93 8.32 -3.20 -30.75
CA PRO A 93 7.69 -4.16 -31.66
C PRO A 93 7.02 -3.50 -32.86
N GLU A 94 6.40 -2.35 -32.62
CA GLU A 94 5.65 -1.59 -33.62
C GLU A 94 6.26 -0.19 -33.82
N LYS A 95 5.78 0.48 -34.87
CA LYS A 95 6.18 1.86 -35.19
C LYS A 95 5.66 2.88 -34.15
N ASP A 96 4.60 2.56 -33.41
CA ASP A 96 4.10 3.44 -32.36
C ASP A 96 5.02 3.42 -31.13
N ILE A 97 5.64 4.56 -30.86
CA ILE A 97 6.59 4.79 -29.77
C ILE A 97 5.88 4.72 -28.39
N ASN A 98 4.58 4.95 -28.34
CA ASN A 98 3.81 4.93 -27.08
C ASN A 98 3.27 3.54 -26.72
N ALA A 99 3.33 2.58 -27.64
CA ALA A 99 2.63 1.30 -27.51
C ALA A 99 3.38 0.23 -26.68
N HIS A 100 4.62 0.49 -26.24
CA HIS A 100 5.50 -0.56 -25.71
C HIS A 100 5.85 -0.35 -24.25
N MET A 101 4.82 -0.46 -23.42
CA MET A 101 4.98 -0.55 -21.97
C MET A 101 5.11 -2.02 -21.60
N SER A 102 6.34 -2.47 -21.39
CA SER A 102 6.60 -3.77 -20.79
C SER A 102 7.45 -3.58 -19.55
N VAL A 103 6.81 -3.76 -18.39
CA VAL A 103 7.42 -3.67 -17.06
C VAL A 103 7.51 -5.08 -16.50
N GLY A 104 8.63 -5.41 -15.84
CA GLY A 104 8.86 -6.74 -15.26
C GLY A 104 9.47 -7.71 -16.27
N GLU A 105 8.79 -8.82 -16.54
CA GLU A 105 9.35 -9.92 -17.35
C GLU A 105 9.71 -9.50 -18.79
N ASN A 106 8.93 -8.59 -19.37
CA ASN A 106 9.03 -8.12 -20.75
C ASN A 106 9.89 -6.85 -20.92
N GLU A 107 10.72 -6.51 -19.93
CA GLU A 107 11.66 -5.38 -20.03
C GLU A 107 12.57 -5.49 -21.25
N ASN A 108 12.25 -4.75 -22.31
CA ASN A 108 12.99 -4.74 -23.56
C ASN A 108 14.01 -3.59 -23.62
N PHE A 109 14.80 -3.38 -22.55
CA PHE A 109 15.79 -2.31 -22.56
C PHE A 109 17.12 -2.70 -21.91
N VAL A 110 18.17 -2.07 -22.40
CA VAL A 110 19.53 -2.12 -21.87
C VAL A 110 19.78 -0.88 -21.02
N LEU A 111 20.19 -1.07 -19.77
CA LEU A 111 20.60 0.04 -18.91
C LEU A 111 22.06 0.43 -19.21
N LEU A 112 22.28 1.68 -19.55
CA LEU A 112 23.57 2.26 -19.91
C LEU A 112 23.95 3.38 -18.95
N ILE A 113 25.25 3.58 -18.75
CA ILE A 113 25.83 4.71 -18.02
C ILE A 113 26.66 5.53 -19.00
N LEU A 114 26.18 6.72 -19.36
CA LEU A 114 26.76 7.52 -20.43
C LEU A 114 27.03 8.96 -19.98
N ASN A 115 28.04 9.56 -20.61
CA ASN A 115 28.25 11.00 -20.69
C ASN A 115 28.81 11.33 -22.09
N ASN A 116 29.06 12.61 -22.36
CA ASN A 116 29.63 13.08 -23.64
C ASN A 116 31.02 12.50 -23.99
N ALA A 117 31.72 11.84 -23.07
CA ALA A 117 33.00 11.21 -23.34
C ALA A 117 32.89 9.68 -23.52
N THR A 118 31.67 9.13 -23.45
CA THR A 118 31.46 7.68 -23.45
C THR A 118 31.42 7.12 -24.87
N VAL A 119 32.26 6.12 -25.12
CA VAL A 119 32.22 5.29 -26.34
C VAL A 119 31.87 3.87 -25.93
N VAL A 120 30.73 3.38 -26.40
CA VAL A 120 30.24 2.05 -26.07
C VAL A 120 29.85 1.28 -27.32
N HIS A 121 30.20 0.00 -27.34
CA HIS A 121 29.77 -0.96 -28.34
C HIS A 121 28.89 -2.02 -27.70
N ILE A 122 27.73 -2.29 -28.30
CA ILE A 122 26.70 -3.17 -27.75
C ILE A 122 26.47 -4.32 -28.72
N THR A 123 26.64 -5.54 -28.25
CA THR A 123 26.28 -6.73 -29.01
C THR A 123 25.05 -7.35 -28.40
N CYS A 124 23.97 -7.50 -29.18
CA CYS A 124 22.74 -8.13 -28.72
C CYS A 124 22.63 -9.57 -29.24
N TYR A 125 22.09 -10.45 -28.38
CA TYR A 125 21.79 -11.84 -28.66
C TYR A 125 20.35 -12.14 -28.19
N ASN A 126 19.71 -13.15 -28.77
CA ASN A 126 18.37 -13.61 -28.35
C ASN A 126 17.29 -12.49 -28.33
N ILE A 127 17.30 -11.63 -29.35
CA ILE A 127 16.49 -10.40 -29.52
C ILE A 127 14.97 -10.58 -29.66
N CYS A 128 14.41 -11.69 -29.21
CA CYS A 128 12.96 -11.97 -29.21
C CYS A 128 12.50 -12.53 -27.86
N THR A 129 13.38 -12.54 -26.87
CA THR A 129 13.04 -12.87 -25.51
C THR A 129 12.57 -11.62 -24.79
N SER A 130 11.80 -11.82 -23.72
CA SER A 130 11.29 -10.77 -22.86
C SER A 130 12.40 -9.87 -22.26
N PHE A 131 13.66 -10.33 -22.26
CA PHE A 131 14.85 -9.53 -21.96
C PHE A 131 16.03 -9.97 -22.86
N PRO A 132 16.47 -9.17 -23.85
CA PRO A 132 17.56 -9.56 -24.74
C PRO A 132 18.88 -9.76 -23.97
N ASP A 133 19.70 -10.72 -24.43
CA ASP A 133 21.07 -10.85 -23.94
C ASP A 133 21.92 -9.76 -24.59
N PHE A 134 22.76 -9.09 -23.83
CA PHE A 134 23.65 -8.08 -24.38
C PHE A 134 25.01 -8.07 -23.69
N GLU A 135 26.02 -7.74 -24.47
CA GLU A 135 27.36 -7.43 -23.99
C GLU A 135 27.71 -5.99 -24.33
N THR A 136 28.39 -5.31 -23.41
CA THR A 136 28.86 -3.94 -23.63
C THR A 136 30.38 -3.91 -23.57
N LYS A 137 31.00 -3.16 -24.48
CA LYS A 137 32.45 -2.85 -24.47
C LYS A 137 32.62 -1.34 -24.42
N GLY A 138 33.59 -0.85 -23.66
CA GLY A 138 33.84 0.59 -23.49
C GLY A 138 33.07 1.26 -22.34
N MET A 139 32.31 0.48 -21.57
CA MET A 139 31.58 0.94 -20.37
C MET A 139 31.94 0.06 -19.15
N PRO A 140 33.10 0.26 -18.50
CA PRO A 140 33.57 -0.59 -17.41
C PRO A 140 32.59 -0.69 -16.22
N GLU A 141 31.90 0.40 -15.90
CA GLU A 141 30.87 0.40 -14.86
C GLU A 141 29.67 -0.50 -15.21
N GLY A 142 29.46 -0.72 -16.51
CA GLY A 142 28.42 -1.57 -17.07
C GLY A 142 28.50 -3.01 -16.62
N ASN A 143 29.69 -3.52 -16.28
CA ASN A 143 29.84 -4.88 -15.76
C ASN A 143 28.98 -5.11 -14.52
N GLY A 144 28.94 -4.12 -13.61
CA GLY A 144 28.08 -4.18 -12.43
C GLY A 144 26.60 -4.22 -12.78
N LEU A 145 26.18 -3.44 -13.78
CA LEU A 145 24.79 -3.44 -14.26
C LEU A 145 24.41 -4.79 -14.88
N SER A 146 25.30 -5.37 -15.70
CA SER A 146 25.11 -6.70 -16.29
C SER A 146 24.97 -7.78 -15.21
N THR A 147 25.77 -7.71 -14.14
CA THR A 147 25.63 -8.64 -12.99
C THR A 147 24.27 -8.49 -12.32
N LEU A 148 23.85 -7.27 -11.99
CA LEU A 148 22.57 -7.02 -11.32
C LEU A 148 21.38 -7.50 -12.17
N LYS A 149 21.36 -7.14 -13.45
CA LYS A 149 20.33 -7.58 -14.40
C LYS A 149 20.39 -9.10 -14.66
N GLY A 150 21.55 -9.71 -14.58
CA GLY A 150 21.72 -11.17 -14.65
C GLY A 150 20.96 -11.90 -13.53
N TRP A 151 21.07 -11.43 -12.29
CA TRP A 151 20.31 -12.01 -11.17
C TRP A 151 18.82 -11.76 -11.27
N GLU A 152 18.40 -10.58 -11.73
CA GLU A 152 16.99 -10.28 -12.00
C GLU A 152 16.39 -11.25 -13.03
N ARG A 153 17.13 -11.51 -14.12
CA ARG A 153 16.75 -12.49 -15.14
C ARG A 153 16.62 -13.90 -14.58
N GLU A 154 17.58 -14.33 -13.76
CA GLU A 154 17.54 -15.63 -13.09
C GLU A 154 16.29 -15.75 -12.20
N PHE A 155 15.97 -14.70 -11.45
CA PHE A 155 14.79 -14.64 -10.60
C PHE A 155 13.49 -14.83 -11.41
N TYR A 156 13.28 -14.03 -12.46
CA TYR A 156 12.05 -14.13 -13.27
C TYR A 156 11.94 -15.49 -13.96
N ARG A 157 13.04 -16.02 -14.51
CA ARG A 157 13.06 -17.34 -15.15
C ARG A 157 12.55 -18.45 -14.22
N PHE A 158 13.04 -18.49 -12.97
CA PHE A 158 12.63 -19.54 -12.02
C PHE A 158 11.30 -19.26 -11.31
N ASN A 159 10.92 -17.98 -11.19
CA ASN A 159 9.68 -17.56 -10.56
C ASN A 159 8.46 -17.94 -11.42
N ASN A 160 8.57 -17.79 -12.75
CA ASN A 160 7.49 -18.12 -13.68
C ASN A 160 7.14 -19.61 -13.70
N ASP A 161 8.13 -20.46 -13.47
CA ASP A 161 7.98 -21.91 -13.39
C ASP A 161 7.47 -22.38 -12.00
N SER A 162 7.15 -21.47 -11.08
CA SER A 162 6.86 -21.80 -9.67
C SER A 162 5.43 -21.47 -9.25
N THR A 163 4.66 -22.50 -8.89
CA THR A 163 3.33 -22.33 -8.27
C THR A 163 3.38 -22.14 -6.75
N SER A 164 4.47 -22.53 -6.08
CA SER A 164 4.63 -22.38 -4.62
C SER A 164 5.02 -20.96 -4.21
N GLU A 165 4.33 -20.41 -3.22
CA GLU A 165 4.62 -19.10 -2.63
C GLU A 165 5.93 -19.09 -1.82
N GLU A 166 6.23 -20.18 -1.12
CA GLU A 166 7.46 -20.35 -0.36
C GLU A 166 8.67 -20.33 -1.28
N LYS A 167 8.62 -21.04 -2.41
CA LYS A 167 9.69 -21.02 -3.41
C LYS A 167 9.90 -19.61 -3.97
N ARG A 168 8.84 -18.86 -4.27
CA ARG A 168 8.94 -17.45 -4.71
C ARG A 168 9.59 -16.56 -3.66
N THR A 169 9.24 -16.77 -2.39
CA THR A 169 9.83 -16.06 -1.24
C THR A 169 11.33 -16.37 -1.11
N LEU A 170 11.73 -17.64 -1.24
CA LEU A 170 13.14 -18.03 -1.20
C LEU A 170 13.95 -17.44 -2.36
N LEU A 171 13.39 -17.45 -3.58
CA LEU A 171 14.02 -16.83 -4.75
C LEU A 171 14.19 -15.31 -4.56
N ARG A 172 13.16 -14.63 -4.04
CA ARG A 172 13.23 -13.19 -3.73
C ARG A 172 14.31 -12.91 -2.69
N ASN A 173 14.36 -13.69 -1.61
CA ASN A 173 15.37 -13.54 -0.57
C ASN A 173 16.79 -13.77 -1.10
N LYS A 174 16.98 -14.76 -1.99
CA LYS A 174 18.25 -14.99 -2.70
C LYS A 174 18.63 -13.76 -3.53
N LEU A 175 17.70 -13.21 -4.29
CA LEU A 175 17.93 -12.02 -5.13
C LEU A 175 18.34 -10.80 -4.28
N LEU A 176 17.59 -10.50 -3.22
CA LEU A 176 17.88 -9.38 -2.32
C LEU A 176 19.23 -9.56 -1.61
N LYS A 177 19.58 -10.79 -1.22
CA LYS A 177 20.89 -11.09 -0.65
C LYS A 177 22.02 -10.81 -1.64
N ASN A 178 21.84 -11.15 -2.92
CA ASN A 178 22.82 -10.86 -3.97
C ASN A 178 22.98 -9.34 -4.16
N TYR A 179 21.88 -8.59 -4.25
CA TYR A 179 21.93 -7.12 -4.35
C TYR A 179 22.63 -6.47 -3.17
N ARG A 180 22.35 -6.95 -1.94
CA ARG A 180 23.04 -6.46 -0.74
C ARG A 180 24.54 -6.76 -0.78
N GLY A 181 24.92 -8.01 -1.04
CA GLY A 181 26.33 -8.40 -1.12
C GLY A 181 27.09 -7.61 -2.20
N PHE A 182 26.44 -7.32 -3.33
CA PHE A 182 27.00 -6.44 -4.34
C PHE A 182 27.15 -5.00 -3.84
N ALA A 183 26.12 -4.44 -3.22
CA ALA A 183 26.16 -3.06 -2.73
C ALA A 183 27.25 -2.85 -1.66
N ASP A 184 27.44 -3.84 -0.78
CA ASP A 184 28.43 -3.80 0.30
C ASP A 184 29.88 -3.93 -0.22
N SER A 185 30.11 -4.65 -1.33
CA SER A 185 31.44 -4.97 -1.85
C SER A 185 31.86 -4.15 -3.08
N SER A 186 30.91 -3.61 -3.83
CA SER A 186 31.16 -2.91 -5.08
C SER A 186 31.77 -1.52 -4.85
N SER A 187 32.91 -1.28 -5.47
CA SER A 187 33.51 0.06 -5.55
C SER A 187 32.84 0.94 -6.61
N ILE A 188 32.06 0.36 -7.54
CA ILE A 188 31.46 1.04 -8.69
C ILE A 188 30.23 1.83 -8.23
N LEU A 189 30.38 3.15 -8.08
CA LEU A 189 29.37 4.04 -7.48
C LEU A 189 27.97 3.92 -8.12
N LEU A 190 27.85 4.09 -9.43
CA LEU A 190 26.55 4.09 -10.11
C LEU A 190 25.91 2.70 -10.15
N SER A 191 26.70 1.64 -10.26
CA SER A 191 26.16 0.27 -10.19
C SER A 191 25.70 -0.06 -8.76
N THR A 192 26.44 0.39 -7.74
CA THR A 192 26.00 0.32 -6.34
C THR A 192 24.70 1.09 -6.13
N LEU A 193 24.55 2.29 -6.72
CA LEU A 193 23.31 3.05 -6.67
C LEU A 193 22.13 2.25 -7.24
N VAL A 194 22.28 1.60 -8.40
CA VAL A 194 21.22 0.73 -8.94
C VAL A 194 20.90 -0.41 -7.96
N ALA A 195 21.90 -1.10 -7.41
CA ALA A 195 21.69 -2.16 -6.42
C ALA A 195 20.90 -1.66 -5.19
N THR A 196 21.25 -0.49 -4.66
CA THR A 196 20.53 0.11 -3.51
C THR A 196 19.09 0.49 -3.83
N VAL A 197 18.81 0.98 -5.04
CA VAL A 197 17.45 1.26 -5.50
C VAL A 197 16.64 -0.03 -5.64
N LEU A 198 17.24 -1.08 -6.20
CA LEU A 198 16.59 -2.38 -6.39
C LEU A 198 16.26 -3.09 -5.07
N LEU A 199 17.03 -2.84 -4.01
CA LEU A 199 16.76 -3.33 -2.67
C LEU A 199 15.49 -2.72 -2.03
N ARG A 200 15.04 -1.55 -2.50
CA ARG A 200 13.82 -0.85 -2.01
C ARG A 200 13.79 -0.71 -0.48
N GLU A 201 12.58 -0.71 0.11
CA GLU A 201 12.38 -0.54 1.56
C GLU A 201 13.01 -1.68 2.38
N GLU A 202 13.01 -2.91 1.84
CA GLU A 202 13.52 -4.12 2.50
C GLU A 202 15.03 -4.07 2.75
N GLY A 203 15.79 -3.45 1.83
CA GLY A 203 17.23 -3.25 2.03
C GLY A 203 17.55 -2.21 3.09
N TYR A 204 16.82 -1.09 3.08
CA TYR A 204 17.10 0.04 3.95
C TYR A 204 16.91 -0.32 5.42
N ALA A 205 15.78 -0.94 5.78
CA ALA A 205 15.48 -1.34 7.15
C ALA A 205 16.54 -2.29 7.76
N ALA A 206 17.19 -3.09 6.90
CA ALA A 206 18.16 -4.07 7.33
C ALA A 206 19.59 -3.53 7.50
N ASN A 207 19.94 -2.39 6.88
CA ASN A 207 21.29 -1.82 6.97
C ASN A 207 21.28 -0.29 6.77
N LYS A 208 20.63 0.42 7.69
CA LYS A 208 20.47 1.88 7.64
C LYS A 208 21.80 2.63 7.48
N ASP A 209 22.80 2.25 8.27
CA ASP A 209 24.11 2.92 8.30
C ASP A 209 24.80 2.90 6.94
N PHE A 210 24.69 1.79 6.20
CA PHE A 210 25.21 1.70 4.83
C PHE A 210 24.54 2.70 3.90
N PHE A 211 23.21 2.84 3.94
CA PHE A 211 22.49 3.77 3.07
C PHE A 211 22.83 5.24 3.37
N GLU A 212 22.99 5.60 4.64
CA GLU A 212 23.39 6.96 5.05
C GLU A 212 24.85 7.27 4.68
N ALA A 213 25.76 6.31 4.88
CA ALA A 213 27.15 6.42 4.45
C ALA A 213 27.26 6.50 2.91
N PHE A 214 26.47 5.69 2.21
CA PHE A 214 26.41 5.68 0.75
C PHE A 214 25.83 6.99 0.20
N LEU A 215 24.77 7.55 0.80
CA LEU A 215 24.24 8.87 0.42
C LEU A 215 25.32 9.96 0.59
N SER A 216 26.09 9.91 1.68
CA SER A 216 27.20 10.84 1.91
C SER A 216 28.29 10.73 0.85
N ARG A 217 28.65 9.49 0.48
CA ARG A 217 29.58 9.21 -0.62
C ARG A 217 29.04 9.71 -1.96
N LEU A 218 27.77 9.48 -2.24
CA LEU A 218 27.10 9.88 -3.48
C LEU A 218 27.07 11.42 -3.61
N LYS A 219 26.76 12.15 -2.54
CA LYS A 219 26.84 13.62 -2.49
C LYS A 219 28.26 14.14 -2.75
N LYS A 220 29.28 13.43 -2.27
CA LYS A 220 30.70 13.80 -2.45
C LYS A 220 31.21 13.53 -3.87
N GLU A 221 30.92 12.36 -4.43
CA GLU A 221 31.45 11.92 -5.72
C GLU A 221 30.63 12.43 -6.91
N LEU A 222 29.32 12.70 -6.74
CA LEU A 222 28.42 13.19 -7.79
C LEU A 222 27.60 14.41 -7.33
N PRO A 223 28.24 15.53 -6.92
CA PRO A 223 27.54 16.67 -6.32
C PRO A 223 26.58 17.40 -7.27
N GLN A 224 26.86 17.39 -8.57
CA GLN A 224 26.06 18.08 -9.60
C GLN A 224 25.00 17.17 -10.25
N SER A 225 24.99 15.89 -9.89
CA SER A 225 24.07 14.90 -10.44
C SER A 225 22.70 15.02 -9.76
N PRO A 226 21.58 14.66 -10.42
CA PRO A 226 20.28 14.59 -9.76
C PRO A 226 20.15 13.42 -8.75
N TYR A 227 21.06 12.45 -8.80
CA TYR A 227 20.95 11.21 -8.03
C TYR A 227 20.98 11.34 -6.51
N PRO A 228 21.85 12.16 -5.88
CA PRO A 228 21.85 12.31 -4.44
C PRO A 228 20.51 12.79 -3.88
N ALA A 229 19.90 13.79 -4.51
CA ALA A 229 18.61 14.34 -4.09
C ALA A 229 17.46 13.33 -4.25
N GLN A 230 17.46 12.57 -5.34
CA GLN A 230 16.48 11.50 -5.56
C GLN A 230 16.66 10.35 -4.56
N PHE A 231 17.89 9.96 -4.29
CA PHE A 231 18.21 8.90 -3.33
C PHE A 231 17.82 9.29 -1.90
N GLU A 232 18.08 10.54 -1.51
CA GLU A 232 17.62 11.11 -0.23
C GLU A 232 16.10 11.09 -0.12
N LYS A 233 15.38 11.46 -1.19
CA LYS A 233 13.91 11.36 -1.24
C LYS A 233 13.44 9.91 -1.04
N LEU A 234 14.08 8.94 -1.70
CA LEU A 234 13.77 7.51 -1.54
C LEU A 234 13.96 7.07 -0.08
N ILE A 235 15.10 7.39 0.53
CA ILE A 235 15.39 7.06 1.93
C ILE A 235 14.36 7.68 2.89
N SER A 236 14.05 8.97 2.72
CA SER A 236 13.10 9.69 3.58
C SER A 236 11.69 9.07 3.57
N LYS A 237 11.25 8.55 2.41
CA LYS A 237 9.97 7.85 2.29
C LYS A 237 9.94 6.57 3.13
N VAL A 238 11.05 5.82 3.15
CA VAL A 238 11.16 4.62 4.00
C VAL A 238 11.16 4.99 5.48
N GLN A 239 11.91 6.02 5.87
CA GLN A 239 11.93 6.52 7.25
C GLN A 239 10.53 6.95 7.74
N PHE A 240 9.77 7.65 6.90
CA PHE A 240 8.40 8.04 7.22
C PHE A 240 7.48 6.82 7.40
N ASN A 241 7.60 5.80 6.54
CA ASN A 241 6.82 4.57 6.63
C ASN A 241 7.14 3.77 7.91
N GLU A 242 8.39 3.74 8.38
CA GLU A 242 8.73 3.11 9.67
C GLU A 242 8.13 3.88 10.86
N ASN A 243 8.27 5.21 10.85
CA ASN A 243 7.71 6.06 11.91
C ASN A 243 6.18 6.03 11.95
N GLY A 244 5.52 5.91 10.80
CA GLY A 244 4.06 5.76 10.70
C GLY A 244 3.52 4.40 11.13
N LYS A 245 4.38 3.36 11.18
CA LYS A 245 4.03 2.03 11.69
C LYS A 245 4.17 1.91 13.20
N GLN A 246 4.95 2.78 13.85
CA GLN A 246 5.01 2.77 15.31
C GLN A 246 3.73 3.42 15.88
N PRO A 247 2.87 2.68 16.61
CA PRO A 247 1.85 3.33 17.40
C PRO A 247 2.57 4.20 18.42
N THR A 248 2.59 5.52 18.20
CA THR A 248 3.15 6.45 19.18
C THR A 248 2.48 6.18 20.53
N SER A 249 3.26 6.12 21.60
CA SER A 249 2.77 5.84 22.97
C SER A 249 1.59 6.76 23.38
N SER A 250 1.49 7.94 22.74
CA SER A 250 0.36 8.88 22.83
C SER A 250 -1.01 8.24 22.48
N SER A 251 -1.07 7.29 21.54
CA SER A 251 -2.32 6.64 21.13
C SER A 251 -3.00 5.87 22.27
N TYR A 252 -2.23 5.14 23.09
CA TYR A 252 -2.79 4.40 24.24
C TYR A 252 -3.32 5.32 25.33
N ILE A 253 -2.67 6.46 25.55
CA ILE A 253 -3.11 7.47 26.52
C ILE A 253 -4.44 8.08 26.08
N VAL A 254 -4.61 8.38 24.78
CA VAL A 254 -5.89 8.89 24.24
C VAL A 254 -7.02 7.88 24.44
N TRP A 255 -6.80 6.60 24.12
CA TRP A 255 -7.81 5.55 24.34
C TRP A 255 -8.12 5.35 25.82
N PHE A 256 -7.13 5.45 26.70
CA PHE A 256 -7.33 5.39 28.15
C PHE A 256 -8.18 6.57 28.67
N ILE A 257 -7.93 7.79 28.18
CA ILE A 257 -8.74 8.98 28.53
C ILE A 257 -10.18 8.82 28.04
N ILE A 258 -10.39 8.34 26.81
CA ILE A 258 -11.74 8.08 26.27
C ILE A 258 -12.47 7.05 27.14
N ALA A 259 -11.80 5.96 27.52
CA ALA A 259 -12.37 4.94 28.40
C ALA A 259 -12.75 5.52 29.77
N LEU A 260 -11.90 6.38 30.34
CA LEU A 260 -12.16 7.05 31.63
C LEU A 260 -13.39 7.97 31.55
N ILE A 261 -13.52 8.76 30.48
CA ILE A 261 -14.67 9.65 30.26
C ILE A 261 -15.96 8.83 30.14
N LEU A 262 -15.95 7.75 29.36
CA LEU A 262 -17.12 6.87 29.21
C LEU A 262 -17.53 6.22 30.53
N LEU A 263 -16.55 5.82 31.36
CA LEU A 263 -16.82 5.26 32.68
C LEU A 263 -17.47 6.29 33.61
N LEU A 264 -16.96 7.53 33.61
CA LEU A 264 -17.54 8.62 34.41
C LEU A 264 -18.96 8.98 33.97
N ILE A 265 -19.23 9.01 32.66
CA ILE A 265 -20.57 9.22 32.11
C ILE A 265 -21.52 8.09 32.55
N SER A 266 -21.08 6.83 32.43
CA SER A 266 -21.85 5.66 32.86
C SER A 266 -22.18 5.71 34.36
N ALA A 267 -21.18 6.03 35.20
CA ALA A 267 -21.38 6.22 36.64
C ALA A 267 -22.39 7.34 36.94
N GLY A 268 -22.29 8.48 36.25
CA GLY A 268 -23.21 9.60 36.39
C GLY A 268 -24.66 9.22 36.03
N ILE A 269 -24.84 8.50 34.92
CA ILE A 269 -26.15 7.99 34.48
C ILE A 269 -26.73 7.03 35.53
N ASN A 270 -25.92 6.09 36.01
CA ASN A 270 -26.36 5.11 37.03
C ASN A 270 -26.76 5.79 38.34
N VAL A 271 -26.01 6.80 38.80
CA VAL A 271 -26.37 7.59 39.99
C VAL A 271 -27.66 8.38 39.77
N TYR A 272 -27.84 8.99 38.59
CA TYR A 272 -29.06 9.70 38.24
C TYR A 272 -30.29 8.77 38.23
N LEU A 273 -30.18 7.60 37.58
CA LEU A 273 -31.25 6.61 37.53
C LEU A 273 -31.59 6.08 38.92
N TYR A 274 -30.58 5.80 39.74
CA TYR A 274 -30.77 5.35 41.12
C TYR A 274 -31.53 6.40 41.96
N ARG A 275 -31.15 7.69 41.86
CA ARG A 275 -31.85 8.78 42.55
C ARG A 275 -33.30 8.94 42.07
N LYS A 276 -33.53 8.83 40.76
CA LYS A 276 -34.86 8.93 40.16
C LYS A 276 -35.78 7.78 40.59
N LEU A 277 -35.25 6.57 40.70
CA LEU A 277 -35.98 5.41 41.22
C LEU A 277 -36.29 5.57 42.72
N LYS A 278 -35.30 5.98 43.52
CA LYS A 278 -35.48 6.19 44.97
C LYS A 278 -36.48 7.31 45.29
N GLN A 279 -36.53 8.38 44.49
CA GLN A 279 -37.54 9.44 44.62
C GLN A 279 -38.96 8.96 44.27
N ARG A 280 -39.12 7.99 43.36
CA ARG A 280 -40.43 7.39 43.07
C ARG A 280 -40.92 6.49 44.20
N THR A 281 -40.02 5.83 44.93
CA THR A 281 -40.38 4.97 46.07
C THR A 281 -40.56 5.76 47.38
N GLY A 282 -39.92 6.92 47.52
CA GLY A 282 -39.98 7.75 48.74
C GLY A 282 -41.18 8.68 48.89
N ASN A 283 -42.04 8.80 47.86
CA ASN A 283 -43.19 9.71 47.85
C ASN A 283 -44.56 9.02 48.06
N GLN A 284 -44.58 7.74 48.44
CA GLN A 284 -45.80 7.09 48.93
C GLN A 284 -45.85 7.17 50.45
N GLN A 285 -46.66 8.08 50.99
CA GLN A 285 -47.04 8.06 52.40
C GLN A 285 -47.71 6.70 52.71
N PRO A 286 -47.42 6.05 53.85
CA PRO A 286 -48.16 4.88 54.27
C PRO A 286 -49.61 5.33 54.55
N ILE A 287 -50.58 4.72 53.87
CA ILE A 287 -51.99 4.95 54.17
C ILE A 287 -52.27 4.24 55.50
N GLU A 288 -52.18 4.98 56.62
CA GLU A 288 -52.31 4.44 57.98
C GLU A 288 -53.77 4.28 58.46
N ASN A 289 -54.77 4.77 57.72
CA ASN A 289 -56.18 4.59 58.06
C ASN A 289 -56.86 3.58 57.13
N GLU A 290 -57.18 2.40 57.66
CA GLU A 290 -57.97 1.36 56.97
C GLU A 290 -59.34 1.89 56.50
N ALA A 291 -59.91 2.87 57.22
CA ALA A 291 -61.17 3.53 56.87
C ALA A 291 -61.08 4.39 55.60
N ASP A 292 -59.94 5.05 55.35
CA ASP A 292 -59.76 5.92 54.18
C ASP A 292 -59.65 5.09 52.89
N ILE A 293 -59.01 3.92 52.95
CA ILE A 293 -58.90 2.99 51.82
C ILE A 293 -60.28 2.51 51.36
N ILE A 294 -61.16 2.17 52.31
CA ILE A 294 -62.54 1.77 52.02
C ILE A 294 -63.34 2.93 51.42
N SER A 295 -63.08 4.17 51.85
CA SER A 295 -63.80 5.36 51.37
C SER A 295 -63.46 5.71 49.91
N MET A 296 -62.23 5.40 49.45
CA MET A 296 -61.76 5.68 48.09
C MET A 296 -62.32 4.73 47.02
N LEU A 297 -62.87 3.59 47.44
CA LEU A 297 -63.48 2.61 46.55
C LEU A 297 -64.97 2.92 46.34
N THR A 298 -65.37 2.98 45.07
CA THR A 298 -66.79 3.04 44.70
C THR A 298 -67.51 1.74 45.05
N ILE A 299 -68.84 1.79 45.14
CA ILE A 299 -69.68 0.61 45.45
C ILE A 299 -69.40 -0.55 44.47
N LYS A 300 -69.26 -0.24 43.17
CA LYS A 300 -68.91 -1.23 42.14
C LYS A 300 -67.49 -1.78 42.31
N GLU A 301 -66.52 -0.95 42.69
CA GLU A 301 -65.14 -1.40 42.93
C GLU A 301 -65.05 -2.30 44.17
N LYS A 302 -65.81 -2.01 45.24
CA LYS A 302 -65.92 -2.89 46.43
C LYS A 302 -66.50 -4.26 46.07
N GLN A 303 -67.56 -4.27 45.28
CA GLN A 303 -68.19 -5.49 44.80
C GLN A 303 -67.22 -6.34 43.96
N ILE A 304 -66.47 -5.71 43.04
CA ILE A 304 -65.46 -6.40 42.23
C ILE A 304 -64.31 -6.91 43.09
N LEU A 305 -63.84 -6.12 44.07
CA LEU A 305 -62.75 -6.51 44.98
C LEU A 305 -63.10 -7.80 45.75
N LEU A 306 -64.31 -7.89 46.31
CA LEU A 306 -64.78 -9.08 47.02
C LEU A 306 -64.83 -10.31 46.12
N LEU A 307 -65.29 -10.17 44.87
CA LEU A 307 -65.29 -11.29 43.91
C LEU A 307 -63.87 -11.72 43.51
N VAL A 308 -62.91 -10.80 43.48
CA VAL A 308 -61.49 -11.12 43.24
C VAL A 308 -60.92 -11.91 44.43
N ASP A 309 -61.29 -11.52 45.66
CA ASP A 309 -60.92 -12.23 46.91
C ASP A 309 -61.53 -13.63 46.98
N ASP A 310 -62.77 -13.78 46.52
CA ASP A 310 -63.47 -15.08 46.39
C ASP A 310 -62.85 -15.99 45.30
N GLY A 311 -61.78 -15.54 44.63
CA GLY A 311 -61.00 -16.34 43.68
C GLY A 311 -61.47 -16.28 42.22
N LEU A 312 -62.53 -15.52 41.91
CA LEU A 312 -63.08 -15.49 40.56
C LEU A 312 -62.14 -14.78 39.57
N SER A 313 -61.89 -15.38 38.42
CA SER A 313 -61.19 -14.75 37.31
C SER A 313 -61.95 -13.52 36.80
N ASN A 314 -61.25 -12.59 36.13
CA ASN A 314 -61.90 -11.40 35.58
C ASN A 314 -63.02 -11.75 34.57
N LYS A 315 -62.94 -12.93 33.94
CA LYS A 315 -63.97 -13.46 33.03
C LYS A 315 -65.22 -13.89 33.80
N GLU A 316 -65.05 -14.65 34.88
CA GLU A 316 -66.17 -15.07 35.75
C GLU A 316 -66.83 -13.87 36.44
N ILE A 317 -66.06 -12.85 36.81
CA ILE A 317 -66.60 -11.59 37.36
C ILE A 317 -67.43 -10.84 36.32
N ALA A 318 -66.95 -10.79 35.06
CA ALA A 318 -67.66 -10.14 33.96
C ALA A 318 -69.02 -10.81 33.71
N GLU A 319 -69.04 -12.14 33.68
CA GLU A 319 -70.26 -12.95 33.55
C GLU A 319 -71.20 -12.75 34.74
N LYS A 320 -70.69 -12.80 35.98
CA LYS A 320 -71.49 -12.66 37.21
C LYS A 320 -72.11 -11.27 37.40
N LEU A 321 -71.44 -10.22 36.92
CA LEU A 321 -71.92 -8.84 37.00
C LEU A 321 -72.61 -8.35 35.72
N ASN A 322 -72.70 -9.21 34.69
CA ASN A 322 -73.23 -8.91 33.36
C ASN A 322 -72.63 -7.63 32.75
N ILE A 323 -71.29 -7.52 32.77
CA ILE A 323 -70.51 -6.41 32.20
C ILE A 323 -69.37 -6.93 31.33
N GLU A 324 -68.79 -6.05 30.50
CA GLU A 324 -67.71 -6.44 29.60
C GLU A 324 -66.39 -6.75 30.36
N LEU A 325 -65.63 -7.74 29.87
CA LEU A 325 -64.33 -8.14 30.45
C LEU A 325 -63.32 -6.98 30.50
N SER A 326 -63.31 -6.11 29.48
CA SER A 326 -62.49 -4.90 29.41
C SER A 326 -62.80 -3.92 30.55
N THR A 327 -64.08 -3.83 30.93
CA THR A 327 -64.57 -3.00 32.02
C THR A 327 -64.12 -3.57 33.37
N VAL A 328 -64.19 -4.90 33.57
CA VAL A 328 -63.65 -5.55 34.78
C VAL A 328 -62.15 -5.34 34.91
N LYS A 329 -61.37 -5.54 33.84
CA LYS A 329 -59.91 -5.30 33.85
C LYS A 329 -59.58 -3.85 34.23
N SER A 330 -60.36 -2.89 33.72
CA SER A 330 -60.22 -1.47 34.04
C SER A 330 -60.52 -1.19 35.51
N HIS A 331 -61.60 -1.77 36.06
CA HIS A 331 -61.92 -1.65 37.49
C HIS A 331 -60.85 -2.29 38.37
N VAL A 332 -60.36 -3.49 38.06
CA VAL A 332 -59.29 -4.17 38.82
C VAL A 332 -58.00 -3.33 38.80
N SER A 333 -57.63 -2.77 37.65
CA SER A 333 -56.45 -1.89 37.56
C SER A 333 -56.60 -0.63 38.40
N ARG A 334 -57.77 0.03 38.39
CA ARG A 334 -58.05 1.19 39.25
C ARG A 334 -58.05 0.84 40.73
N ILE A 335 -58.60 -0.32 41.10
CA ILE A 335 -58.57 -0.83 42.46
C ILE A 335 -57.11 -0.98 42.92
N TYR A 336 -56.25 -1.63 42.13
CA TYR A 336 -54.83 -1.82 42.48
C TYR A 336 -54.09 -0.50 42.61
N GLN A 337 -54.37 0.47 41.74
CA GLN A 337 -53.80 1.82 41.83
C GLN A 337 -54.26 2.56 43.08
N LYS A 338 -55.57 2.53 43.39
CA LYS A 338 -56.16 3.21 44.56
C LYS A 338 -55.72 2.59 45.90
N THR A 339 -55.50 1.27 45.92
CA THR A 339 -55.15 0.52 47.13
C THR A 339 -53.65 0.23 47.26
N ASN A 340 -52.85 0.67 46.28
CA ASN A 340 -51.41 0.43 46.17
C ASN A 340 -51.01 -1.06 46.21
N ILE A 341 -51.90 -1.94 45.75
CA ILE A 341 -51.65 -3.38 45.63
C ILE A 341 -50.92 -3.65 44.31
N GLN A 342 -49.86 -4.46 44.35
CA GLN A 342 -49.07 -4.81 43.15
C GLN A 342 -49.53 -6.12 42.50
N ASN A 343 -50.21 -6.99 43.24
CA ASN A 343 -50.52 -8.35 42.81
C ASN A 343 -51.75 -8.91 43.52
N ARG A 344 -52.44 -9.82 42.82
CA ARG A 344 -53.72 -10.41 43.22
C ARG A 344 -53.68 -11.07 44.60
N SER A 345 -52.52 -11.59 45.03
CA SER A 345 -52.32 -12.19 46.36
C SER A 345 -52.46 -11.20 47.52
N GLN A 346 -52.26 -9.90 47.29
CA GLN A 346 -52.40 -8.88 48.32
C GLN A 346 -53.83 -8.38 48.50
N VAL A 347 -54.77 -8.78 47.62
CA VAL A 347 -56.18 -8.36 47.64
C VAL A 347 -56.87 -8.74 48.96
N ALA A 348 -56.53 -9.90 49.52
CA ALA A 348 -57.08 -10.38 50.80
C ALA A 348 -56.87 -9.40 51.96
N LYS A 349 -55.77 -8.63 51.94
CA LYS A 349 -55.47 -7.62 52.98
C LYS A 349 -56.49 -6.49 52.99
N ILE A 350 -57.06 -6.13 51.83
CA ILE A 350 -58.05 -5.06 51.72
C ILE A 350 -59.46 -5.63 51.75
N ALA A 351 -59.70 -6.80 51.16
CA ALA A 351 -61.00 -7.45 51.16
C ALA A 351 -61.51 -7.76 52.58
N ARG A 352 -60.61 -8.09 53.52
CA ARG A 352 -60.96 -8.28 54.95
C ARG A 352 -61.61 -7.06 55.61
N LEU A 353 -61.40 -5.86 55.06
CA LEU A 353 -61.93 -4.61 55.59
C LEU A 353 -63.37 -4.33 55.12
N LEU A 354 -63.86 -5.10 54.15
CA LEU A 354 -65.21 -4.98 53.57
C LEU A 354 -66.18 -6.07 54.05
N ARG A 355 -65.69 -7.04 54.81
CA ARG A 355 -66.49 -8.10 55.47
C ARG A 355 -66.69 -7.71 56.92
#